data_AF-A0A7M7HCC3-F1
#
_entry.id   AF-A0A7M7HCC3-F1
#
_cell.length_a   1.000
_cell.length_b   1.000
_cell.length_c   1.000
_cell.angle_alpha   90.00
_cell.angle_beta   90.00
_cell.angle_gamma   90.00
#
_symmetry.space_group_name_H-M   'P 1'
#
loop_
_entity.id
_entity.type
_entity.pdbx_description
1 polymer ?
#
loop_
_entity_poly.entity_id
_entity_poly.type
_entity_poly.pdbx_seq_one_letter_code
_entity_poly.pdbx_strand_id
1 'polypeptide(L)'
;MNSVSINEEMKKNPELKEDIKVLEEWSGGLLHLPKISESDFALFLHCNSYDVEATKEHIENFYTMRTHLPEFFADRDPEKNATLRKTFDRVSVISLEKCTKEGYEIILARLIDTDADNYVFNDAIKYLNMVLDICVHEEGTSDGYVIVVDLNGANISHTTRLTWLGLKKFMLYIHKAAPIKWSSLHQHWKIFQ
;
A
#
# COMPACT_ATOMS: atom_id res chain seq x y z
N MET A 1 8.05 8.50 -12.60
CA MET A 1 7.96 8.63 -11.13
C MET A 1 9.35 8.98 -10.65
N ASN A 2 9.45 10.06 -9.88
CA ASN A 2 10.71 10.44 -9.24
C ASN A 2 10.75 9.72 -7.90
N SER A 3 11.34 8.52 -7.86
CA SER A 3 11.51 7.81 -6.60
C SER A 3 12.45 8.60 -5.68
N VAL A 4 12.16 8.64 -4.37
CA VAL A 4 13.07 9.21 -3.38
C VAL A 4 14.48 8.62 -3.52
N SER A 5 15.48 9.49 -3.46
CA SER A 5 16.87 9.08 -3.58
C SER A 5 17.33 8.39 -2.30
N ILE A 6 18.08 7.29 -2.45
CA ILE A 6 18.78 6.67 -1.31
C ILE A 6 19.64 7.68 -0.52
N ASN A 7 20.21 8.69 -1.18
CA ASN A 7 20.99 9.73 -0.50
C ASN A 7 20.14 10.59 0.45
N GLU A 8 18.85 10.76 0.16
CA GLU A 8 17.93 11.48 1.04
C GLU A 8 17.57 10.62 2.25
N GLU A 9 17.36 9.32 2.04
CA GLU A 9 17.10 8.35 3.12
C GLU A 9 18.31 8.17 4.05
N MET A 10 19.53 8.09 3.51
CA MET A 10 20.76 8.03 4.31
C MET A 10 21.03 9.31 5.12
N LYS A 11 20.49 10.47 4.71
CA LYS A 11 20.55 11.69 5.54
C LYS A 11 19.63 11.58 6.75
N LYS A 12 18.49 10.89 6.63
CA LYS A 12 17.56 10.63 7.74
C LYS A 12 18.14 9.61 8.72
N ASN A 13 18.79 8.56 8.21
CA ASN A 13 19.47 7.55 9.03
C ASN A 13 20.86 7.17 8.44
N PRO A 14 21.97 7.64 9.03
CA PRO A 14 23.32 7.30 8.55
C PRO A 14 23.72 5.82 8.73
N GLU A 15 23.11 5.09 9.68
CA GLU A 15 23.41 3.68 9.96
C GLU A 15 22.82 2.74 8.90
N LEU A 16 21.84 3.23 8.13
CA LEU A 16 21.11 2.51 7.09
C LEU A 16 22.00 1.79 6.07
N LYS A 17 23.19 2.34 5.80
CA LYS A 17 24.10 1.80 4.78
C LYS A 17 24.58 0.38 5.08
N GLU A 18 24.86 0.07 6.34
CA GLU A 18 25.38 -1.27 6.68
C GLU A 18 24.27 -2.31 6.59
N ASP A 19 23.07 -1.99 7.08
CA ASP A 19 21.91 -2.88 7.01
C ASP A 19 21.48 -3.17 5.56
N ILE A 20 21.49 -2.15 4.69
CA ILE A 20 21.22 -2.34 3.25
C ILE A 20 22.20 -3.33 2.65
N LYS A 21 23.50 -3.21 2.95
CA LYS A 21 24.51 -4.12 2.42
C LYS A 21 24.28 -5.57 2.88
N VAL A 22 23.88 -5.77 4.14
CA VAL A 22 23.50 -7.10 4.66
C VAL A 22 22.30 -7.67 3.88
N LEU A 23 21.30 -6.85 3.57
CA LEU A 23 20.12 -7.28 2.81
C LEU A 23 20.43 -7.54 1.32
N GLU A 24 21.32 -6.78 0.71
CA GLU A 24 21.80 -7.01 -0.65
C GLU A 24 22.53 -8.36 -0.76
N GLU A 25 23.45 -8.64 0.16
CA GLU A 25 24.19 -9.90 0.21
C GLU A 25 23.24 -11.09 0.44
N TRP A 26 22.27 -10.94 1.35
CA TRP A 26 21.26 -11.97 1.62
C TRP A 26 20.36 -12.23 0.40
N SER A 27 19.75 -11.19 -0.15
CA SER A 27 18.79 -11.31 -1.27
C SER A 27 19.47 -11.75 -2.57
N GLY A 28 20.74 -11.39 -2.78
CA GLY A 28 21.53 -11.83 -3.93
C GLY A 28 21.74 -13.34 -4.00
N GLY A 29 21.59 -14.07 -2.89
CA GLY A 29 21.62 -15.53 -2.86
C GLY A 29 20.30 -16.21 -3.22
N LEU A 30 19.20 -15.45 -3.34
CA LEU A 30 17.84 -15.99 -3.46
C LEU A 30 17.30 -15.81 -4.89
N LEU A 31 17.28 -16.90 -5.67
CA LEU A 31 16.85 -16.89 -7.08
C LEU A 31 15.37 -16.54 -7.29
N HIS A 32 14.52 -16.70 -6.27
CA HIS A 32 13.09 -16.40 -6.37
C HIS A 32 12.77 -14.92 -6.11
N LEU A 33 13.69 -14.17 -5.50
CA LEU A 33 13.52 -12.73 -5.30
C LEU A 33 14.04 -11.96 -6.51
N PRO A 34 13.32 -10.90 -6.95
CA PRO A 34 13.87 -10.00 -7.96
C PRO A 34 15.00 -9.15 -7.35
N LYS A 35 15.73 -8.44 -8.21
CA LYS A 35 16.67 -7.43 -7.75
C LYS A 35 15.90 -6.29 -7.05
N ILE A 36 16.18 -6.11 -5.76
CA ILE A 36 15.58 -5.07 -4.91
C ILE A 36 16.48 -3.83 -4.96
N SER A 37 15.90 -2.62 -4.96
CA SER A 37 16.66 -1.38 -4.94
C SER A 37 17.09 -0.98 -3.52
N GLU A 38 18.15 -0.19 -3.38
CA GLU A 38 18.57 0.36 -2.07
C GLU A 38 17.45 1.21 -1.43
N SER A 39 16.72 2.00 -2.23
CA SER A 39 15.58 2.77 -1.74
C SER A 39 14.45 1.86 -1.20
N ASP A 40 14.18 0.72 -1.85
CA ASP A 40 13.19 -0.23 -1.33
C ASP A 40 13.66 -0.88 -0.03
N PHE A 41 14.94 -1.26 0.07
CA PHE A 41 15.50 -1.76 1.33
C PHE A 41 15.35 -0.73 2.44
N ALA A 42 15.57 0.56 2.16
CA ALA A 42 15.36 1.63 3.12
C ALA A 42 13.92 1.69 3.63
N LEU A 43 12.94 1.57 2.73
CA LEU A 43 11.52 1.53 3.09
C LEU A 43 11.17 0.33 3.98
N PHE A 44 11.65 -0.86 3.62
CA PHE A 44 11.40 -2.08 4.39
C PHE A 44 12.08 -2.06 5.77
N LEU A 45 13.32 -1.58 5.84
CA LEU A 45 14.03 -1.38 7.11
C LEU A 45 13.27 -0.39 7.99
N HIS A 46 12.90 0.76 7.44
CA HIS A 46 12.17 1.78 8.18
C HIS A 46 10.85 1.27 8.76
N CYS A 47 10.03 0.55 7.98
CA CYS A 47 8.76 0.03 8.49
C CYS A 47 8.94 -1.05 9.57
N ASN A 48 10.08 -1.74 9.58
CA ASN A 48 10.47 -2.74 10.59
C ASN A 48 11.35 -2.18 11.72
N SER A 49 11.40 -0.84 11.89
CA SER A 49 12.24 -0.19 12.91
C SER A 49 13.71 -0.61 12.85
N TYR A 50 14.20 -0.85 11.63
CA TYR A 50 15.56 -1.25 11.29
C TYR A 50 15.98 -2.63 11.83
N ASP A 51 15.02 -3.49 12.18
CA ASP A 51 15.31 -4.91 12.45
C ASP A 51 15.53 -5.67 11.14
N VAL A 52 16.77 -6.11 10.90
CA VAL A 52 17.19 -6.79 9.68
C VAL A 52 16.47 -8.13 9.49
N GLU A 53 16.25 -8.91 10.54
CA GLU A 53 15.61 -10.23 10.42
C GLU A 53 14.10 -10.10 10.15
N ALA A 54 13.43 -9.18 10.86
CA ALA A 54 12.05 -8.84 10.57
C ALA A 54 11.89 -8.29 9.13
N THR A 55 12.85 -7.48 8.69
CA THR A 55 12.87 -6.94 7.32
C THR A 55 12.95 -8.04 6.26
N LYS A 56 13.80 -9.06 6.45
CA LYS A 56 13.88 -10.21 5.54
C LYS A 56 12.55 -10.94 5.42
N GLU A 57 11.89 -11.22 6.56
CA GLU A 57 10.55 -11.85 6.57
C GLU A 57 9.53 -10.99 5.81
N HIS A 58 9.55 -9.67 6.04
CA HIS A 58 8.61 -8.73 5.41
C HIS A 58 8.80 -8.64 3.89
N ILE A 59 10.04 -8.68 3.41
CA ILE A 59 10.39 -8.72 1.99
C ILE A 59 9.88 -10.01 1.33
N GLU A 60 10.12 -11.17 1.95
CA GLU A 60 9.62 -12.46 1.44
C GLU A 60 8.09 -12.48 1.36
N ASN A 61 7.43 -11.98 2.41
CA ASN A 61 5.98 -11.83 2.43
C ASN A 61 5.48 -10.87 1.34
N PHE A 62 6.16 -9.75 1.11
CA PHE A 62 5.81 -8.80 0.04
C PHE A 62 5.79 -9.47 -1.33
N TYR A 63 6.87 -10.13 -1.73
CA TYR A 63 6.94 -10.77 -3.05
C TYR A 63 6.01 -11.99 -3.15
N THR A 64 5.91 -12.79 -2.08
CA THR A 64 5.01 -13.95 -2.02
C THR A 64 3.55 -13.52 -2.15
N MET A 65 3.10 -12.55 -1.36
CA MET A 65 1.70 -12.10 -1.37
C MET A 65 1.36 -11.41 -2.68
N ARG A 66 2.24 -10.59 -3.25
CA ARG A 66 1.99 -9.95 -4.55
C ARG A 66 1.88 -10.95 -5.70
N THR A 67 2.58 -12.08 -5.60
CA THR A 67 2.47 -13.19 -6.55
C THR A 67 1.15 -13.96 -6.39
N HIS A 68 0.72 -14.20 -5.15
CA HIS A 68 -0.46 -15.03 -4.84
C HIS A 68 -1.78 -14.26 -4.77
N LEU A 69 -1.75 -12.92 -4.88
CA LEU A 69 -2.93 -12.05 -4.87
C LEU A 69 -3.05 -11.27 -6.20
N PRO A 70 -3.18 -11.95 -7.36
CA PRO A 70 -3.30 -11.28 -8.65
C PRO A 70 -4.54 -10.37 -8.73
N GLU A 71 -5.58 -10.65 -7.94
CA GLU A 71 -6.75 -9.76 -7.83
C GLU A 71 -6.38 -8.35 -7.34
N PHE A 72 -5.26 -8.18 -6.64
CA PHE A 72 -4.78 -6.89 -6.13
C PHE A 72 -3.56 -6.35 -6.89
N PHE A 73 -2.71 -7.22 -7.44
CA PHE A 73 -1.39 -6.79 -7.94
C PHE A 73 -1.09 -7.10 -9.42
N ALA A 74 -1.95 -7.86 -10.12
CA ALA A 74 -1.82 -8.10 -11.56
C ALA A 74 -2.70 -7.15 -12.39
N ASP A 75 -2.38 -7.01 -13.69
CA ASP A 75 -3.16 -6.25 -14.68
C ASP A 75 -3.47 -4.80 -14.27
N ARG A 76 -2.44 -4.08 -13.80
CA ARG A 76 -2.53 -2.72 -13.25
C ARG A 76 -2.33 -1.59 -14.27
N ASP A 77 -2.23 -1.93 -15.55
CA ASP A 77 -2.12 -0.95 -16.64
C ASP A 77 -3.53 -0.42 -17.01
N PRO A 78 -3.87 0.84 -16.70
CA PRO A 78 -5.20 1.38 -16.96
C PRO A 78 -5.49 1.63 -18.45
N GLU A 79 -4.47 1.67 -19.30
CA GLU A 79 -4.67 1.75 -20.74
C GLU A 79 -5.16 0.41 -21.29
N LYS A 80 -4.59 -0.69 -20.77
CA LYS A 80 -4.89 -2.06 -21.20
C LYS A 80 -6.03 -2.73 -20.44
N ASN A 81 -6.34 -2.28 -19.22
CA ASN A 81 -7.39 -2.86 -18.38
C ASN A 81 -8.62 -1.94 -18.32
N ALA A 82 -9.60 -2.21 -19.17
CA ALA A 82 -10.85 -1.43 -19.23
C ALA A 82 -11.69 -1.52 -17.94
N THR A 83 -11.61 -2.63 -17.21
CA THR A 83 -12.35 -2.80 -15.94
C THR A 83 -11.75 -1.92 -14.86
N LEU A 84 -10.42 -1.91 -14.73
CA LEU A 84 -9.70 -1.02 -13.81
C LEU A 84 -10.00 0.45 -14.13
N ARG A 85 -10.00 0.83 -15.40
CA ARG A 85 -10.34 2.20 -15.82
C ARG A 85 -11.74 2.63 -15.37
N LYS A 86 -12.74 1.76 -15.48
CA LYS A 86 -14.10 2.05 -14.95
C LYS A 86 -14.10 2.25 -13.44
N THR A 87 -13.19 1.60 -12.71
CA THR A 87 -13.09 1.79 -11.25
C THR A 87 -12.65 3.20 -10.88
N PHE A 88 -11.88 3.88 -11.74
CA PHE A 88 -11.48 5.27 -11.50
C PHE A 88 -12.67 6.25 -11.57
N ASP A 89 -13.72 5.91 -12.30
CA ASP A 89 -14.97 6.70 -12.35
C ASP A 89 -15.89 6.43 -11.15
N ARG A 90 -15.64 5.34 -10.40
CA ARG A 90 -16.51 4.84 -9.33
C ARG A 90 -15.95 5.05 -7.93
N VAL A 91 -14.64 5.00 -7.81
CA VAL A 91 -13.90 5.16 -6.56
C VAL A 91 -12.81 6.19 -6.81
N SER A 92 -12.65 7.13 -5.88
CA SER A 92 -11.51 8.03 -5.83
C SER A 92 -10.55 7.55 -4.75
N VAL A 93 -9.26 7.47 -5.07
CA VAL A 93 -8.20 7.24 -4.10
C VAL A 93 -7.15 8.31 -4.29
N ILE A 94 -6.87 9.09 -3.25
CA ILE A 94 -5.91 10.19 -3.29
C ILE A 94 -5.05 10.22 -2.03
N SER A 95 -3.81 10.69 -2.17
CA SER A 95 -3.03 11.18 -1.03
C SER A 95 -3.44 12.61 -0.71
N LEU A 96 -3.61 12.94 0.57
CA LEU A 96 -3.90 14.30 0.99
C LEU A 96 -2.59 15.03 1.29
N GLU A 97 -2.48 16.29 0.86
CA GLU A 97 -1.32 17.15 1.15
C GLU A 97 -1.10 17.42 2.65
N LYS A 98 -2.13 17.19 3.47
CA LYS A 98 -2.06 17.39 4.92
C LYS A 98 -1.92 16.06 5.63
N CYS A 99 -0.95 16.00 6.52
CA CYS A 99 -0.77 14.89 7.45
C CYS A 99 -1.72 15.01 8.66
N THR A 100 -1.80 13.94 9.46
CA THR A 100 -2.47 13.99 10.78
C THR A 100 -1.69 14.87 11.76
N LYS A 101 -2.25 15.11 12.96
CA LYS A 101 -1.54 15.87 14.01
C LYS A 101 -0.24 15.19 14.45
N GLU A 102 -0.21 13.87 14.33
CA GLU A 102 0.92 12.99 14.63
C GLU A 102 1.93 12.91 13.47
N GLY A 103 1.65 13.57 12.33
CA GLY A 103 2.53 13.57 11.16
C GLY A 103 2.32 12.40 10.20
N TYR A 104 1.21 11.64 10.32
CA TYR A 104 0.96 10.51 9.41
C TYR A 104 0.40 10.96 8.07
N GLU A 105 0.86 10.33 7.00
CA GLU A 105 0.31 10.50 5.66
C GLU A 105 -1.11 9.96 5.59
N ILE A 106 -1.97 10.64 4.83
CA ILE A 106 -3.39 10.28 4.75
C ILE A 106 -3.73 9.87 3.32
N ILE A 107 -4.16 8.62 3.17
CA ILE A 107 -4.76 8.12 1.93
C ILE A 107 -6.27 8.11 2.10
N LEU A 108 -6.98 8.93 1.32
CA LEU A 108 -8.44 8.97 1.30
C LEU A 108 -8.96 8.10 0.15
N ALA A 109 -9.79 7.12 0.46
CA ALA A 109 -10.56 6.34 -0.49
C ALA A 109 -12.06 6.65 -0.33
N ARG A 110 -12.75 6.98 -1.43
CA ARG A 110 -14.16 7.41 -1.40
C ARG A 110 -14.96 6.83 -2.56
N LEU A 111 -16.23 6.52 -2.32
CA LEU A 111 -17.21 6.23 -3.37
C LEU A 111 -17.61 7.51 -4.13
N ILE A 112 -17.48 7.47 -5.46
CA ILE A 112 -17.95 8.50 -6.39
C ILE A 112 -19.28 8.06 -7.00
N ASP A 113 -19.35 6.81 -7.46
CA ASP A 113 -20.58 6.15 -7.86
C ASP A 113 -21.13 5.33 -6.69
N THR A 114 -22.32 5.67 -6.23
CA THR A 114 -23.01 5.01 -5.11
C THR A 114 -23.96 3.91 -5.58
N ASP A 115 -23.99 3.57 -6.87
CA ASP A 115 -24.63 2.36 -7.33
C ASP A 115 -23.77 1.15 -6.98
N ALA A 116 -24.26 0.35 -6.04
CA ALA A 116 -23.57 -0.86 -5.59
C ALA A 116 -23.29 -1.80 -6.77
N ASP A 117 -24.16 -1.83 -7.80
CA ASP A 117 -24.00 -2.74 -8.93
C ASP A 117 -22.73 -2.51 -9.75
N ASN A 118 -22.24 -1.28 -9.72
CA ASN A 118 -21.01 -0.87 -10.36
C ASN A 118 -19.76 -1.11 -9.51
N TYR A 119 -19.91 -1.37 -8.20
CA TYR A 119 -18.79 -1.54 -7.28
C TYR A 119 -18.18 -2.95 -7.35
N VAL A 120 -16.86 -3.00 -7.54
CA VAL A 120 -16.04 -4.23 -7.49
C VAL A 120 -14.94 -4.05 -6.46
N PHE A 121 -15.07 -4.74 -5.32
CA PHE A 121 -14.16 -4.60 -4.18
C PHE A 121 -12.69 -4.85 -4.55
N ASN A 122 -12.39 -5.91 -5.30
CA ASN A 122 -11.00 -6.24 -5.64
C ASN A 122 -10.35 -5.16 -6.51
N ASP A 123 -11.09 -4.56 -7.44
CA ASP A 123 -10.57 -3.47 -8.28
C ASP A 123 -10.37 -2.19 -7.46
N ALA A 124 -11.23 -1.93 -6.47
CA ALA A 124 -11.05 -0.81 -5.54
C ALA A 124 -9.79 -0.98 -4.68
N ILE A 125 -9.52 -2.19 -4.16
CA ILE A 125 -8.29 -2.50 -3.43
C ILE A 125 -7.06 -2.44 -4.34
N LYS A 126 -7.17 -2.93 -5.58
CA LYS A 126 -6.11 -2.80 -6.59
C LYS A 126 -5.76 -1.33 -6.83
N TYR A 127 -6.77 -0.47 -7.01
CA TYR A 127 -6.54 0.95 -7.19
C TYR A 127 -5.92 1.60 -5.94
N LEU A 128 -6.40 1.24 -4.75
CA LEU A 128 -5.81 1.69 -3.49
C LEU A 128 -4.32 1.34 -3.37
N ASN A 129 -3.96 0.09 -3.69
CA ASN A 129 -2.56 -0.35 -3.67
C ASN A 129 -1.71 0.36 -4.73
N MET A 130 -2.27 0.70 -5.90
CA MET A 130 -1.55 1.48 -6.91
C MET A 130 -1.21 2.88 -6.41
N VAL A 131 -2.16 3.57 -5.78
CA VAL A 131 -1.90 4.90 -5.20
C VAL A 131 -0.91 4.81 -4.05
N LEU A 132 -1.08 3.82 -3.17
CA LEU A 132 -0.16 3.60 -2.06
C LEU A 132 1.27 3.30 -2.54
N ASP A 133 1.43 2.43 -3.55
CA ASP A 133 2.72 2.17 -4.18
C ASP A 133 3.35 3.49 -4.67
N ILE A 134 2.58 4.36 -5.35
CA ILE A 134 3.08 5.66 -5.82
C ILE A 134 3.55 6.52 -4.65
N CYS A 135 2.69 6.73 -3.63
CA CYS A 135 3.00 7.59 -2.49
C CYS A 135 4.26 7.13 -1.76
N VAL A 136 4.39 5.83 -1.51
CA VAL A 136 5.55 5.28 -0.79
C VAL A 136 6.86 5.51 -1.55
N HIS A 137 6.84 5.38 -2.88
CA HIS A 137 8.05 5.57 -3.68
C HIS A 137 8.39 7.06 -3.87
N GLU A 138 7.39 7.95 -3.92
CA GLU A 138 7.60 9.38 -4.12
C GLU A 138 7.93 10.14 -2.83
N GLU A 139 7.39 9.72 -1.68
CA GLU A 139 7.64 10.38 -0.37
C GLU A 139 8.78 9.73 0.42
N GLY A 140 9.12 8.47 0.11
CA GLY A 140 10.14 7.71 0.83
C GLY A 140 9.66 7.26 2.22
N THR A 141 10.58 7.25 3.18
CA THR A 141 10.26 6.82 4.55
C THR A 141 9.32 7.81 5.25
N SER A 142 8.23 7.28 5.80
CA SER A 142 7.21 8.02 6.55
C SER A 142 6.87 7.34 7.86
N ASP A 143 6.68 8.15 8.91
CA ASP A 143 6.38 7.71 10.27
C ASP A 143 5.03 7.01 10.44
N GLY A 144 4.14 7.13 9.44
CA GLY A 144 2.94 6.33 9.39
C GLY A 144 2.00 6.69 8.26
N TYR A 145 1.18 5.71 7.87
CA TYR A 145 0.06 5.90 6.95
C TYR A 145 -1.27 5.65 7.67
N VAL A 146 -2.23 6.52 7.41
CA VAL A 146 -3.64 6.37 7.79
C VAL A 146 -4.47 6.25 6.52
N ILE A 147 -5.23 5.16 6.41
CA ILE A 147 -6.21 5.00 5.32
C ILE A 147 -7.57 5.43 5.86
N VAL A 148 -8.18 6.42 5.21
CA VAL A 148 -9.52 6.90 5.50
C VAL A 148 -10.44 6.41 4.38
N VAL A 149 -11.48 5.65 4.76
CA VAL A 149 -12.50 5.19 3.81
C VAL A 149 -13.79 5.97 4.06
N ASP A 150 -14.12 6.88 3.13
CA ASP A 150 -15.40 7.59 3.12
C ASP A 150 -16.46 6.76 2.40
N LEU A 151 -17.34 6.17 3.20
CA LEU A 151 -18.46 5.34 2.76
C LEU A 151 -19.77 6.15 2.66
N ASN A 152 -19.71 7.48 2.59
CA ASN A 152 -20.91 8.28 2.36
C ASN A 152 -21.60 7.87 1.05
N GLY A 153 -22.90 7.58 1.12
CA GLY A 153 -23.68 7.03 0.00
C GLY A 153 -23.61 5.51 -0.17
N ALA A 154 -22.75 4.81 0.60
CA ALA A 154 -22.79 3.35 0.65
C ALA A 154 -24.12 2.89 1.28
N ASN A 155 -24.65 1.80 0.74
CA ASN A 155 -25.84 1.11 1.25
C ASN A 155 -25.48 -0.35 1.56
N ILE A 156 -26.44 -1.12 2.10
CA ILE A 156 -26.21 -2.52 2.49
C ILE A 156 -25.76 -3.39 1.30
N SER A 157 -26.15 -3.07 0.07
CA SER A 157 -25.72 -3.78 -1.13
C SER A 157 -24.22 -3.59 -1.43
N HIS A 158 -23.58 -2.54 -0.92
CA HIS A 158 -22.11 -2.43 -0.99
C HIS A 158 -21.45 -3.42 -0.02
N THR A 159 -22.04 -3.61 1.16
CA THR A 159 -21.51 -4.54 2.16
C THR A 159 -21.55 -6.00 1.68
N THR A 160 -22.57 -6.37 0.91
CA THR A 160 -22.66 -7.72 0.30
C THR A 160 -21.65 -7.92 -0.82
N ARG A 161 -21.12 -6.83 -1.40
CA ARG A 161 -20.07 -6.83 -2.43
C ARG A 161 -18.66 -6.78 -1.84
N LEU A 162 -18.52 -6.44 -0.56
CA LEU A 162 -17.26 -6.62 0.15
C LEU A 162 -16.94 -8.10 0.21
N THR A 163 -15.75 -8.48 -0.25
CA THR A 163 -15.30 -9.85 -0.07
C THR A 163 -14.63 -9.95 1.29
N TRP A 164 -15.27 -10.60 2.27
CA TRP A 164 -14.66 -10.77 3.61
C TRP A 164 -13.28 -11.43 3.52
N LEU A 165 -13.12 -12.40 2.62
CA LEU A 165 -11.85 -13.02 2.33
C LEU A 165 -10.83 -12.03 1.72
N GLY A 166 -11.25 -11.18 0.78
CA GLY A 166 -10.38 -10.16 0.20
C GLY A 166 -9.98 -9.09 1.22
N LEU A 167 -10.90 -8.66 2.09
CA LEU A 167 -10.58 -7.73 3.18
C LEU A 167 -9.55 -8.35 4.14
N LYS A 168 -9.71 -9.62 4.51
CA LYS A 168 -8.71 -10.35 5.31
C LYS A 168 -7.34 -10.41 4.62
N LYS A 169 -7.31 -10.75 3.32
CA LYS A 169 -6.09 -10.77 2.52
C LYS A 169 -5.41 -9.39 2.47
N PHE A 170 -6.20 -8.33 2.27
CA PHE A 170 -5.71 -6.95 2.24
C PHE A 170 -5.16 -6.51 3.60
N MET A 171 -5.88 -6.78 4.69
CA MET A 171 -5.40 -6.47 6.04
C MET A 171 -4.12 -7.23 6.37
N LEU A 172 -4.03 -8.51 6.00
CA LEU A 172 -2.80 -9.29 6.16
C LEU A 172 -1.64 -8.66 5.37
N TYR A 173 -1.88 -8.27 4.12
CA TYR A 173 -0.87 -7.63 3.27
C TYR A 173 -0.35 -6.33 3.90
N ILE A 174 -1.25 -5.44 4.31
CA ILE A 174 -0.90 -4.16 4.92
C ILE A 174 -0.03 -4.34 6.18
N HIS A 175 -0.30 -5.36 6.99
CA HIS A 175 0.44 -5.57 8.24
C HIS A 175 1.75 -6.35 8.07
N LYS A 176 1.83 -7.27 7.11
CA LYS A 176 2.92 -8.26 7.03
C LYS A 176 3.83 -8.11 5.81
N ALA A 177 3.46 -7.27 4.87
CA ALA A 177 4.10 -7.23 3.55
C ALA A 177 4.26 -5.82 2.99
N ALA A 178 3.28 -4.93 3.14
CA ALA A 178 3.39 -3.58 2.59
C ALA A 178 4.59 -2.83 3.21
N PRO A 179 5.44 -2.16 2.41
CA PRO A 179 6.61 -1.41 2.90
C PRO A 179 6.20 -0.07 3.52
N ILE A 180 5.23 -0.11 4.44
CA ILE A 180 4.67 1.06 5.12
C ILE A 180 4.66 0.82 6.61
N LYS A 181 4.84 1.90 7.37
CA LYS A 181 4.53 1.88 8.80
C LYS A 181 3.02 2.08 8.96
N TRP A 182 2.31 0.97 9.13
CA TRP A 182 0.86 1.01 9.28
C TRP A 182 0.47 1.60 10.64
N SER A 183 -0.34 2.66 10.63
CA SER A 183 -0.89 3.26 11.86
C SER A 183 -2.31 2.79 12.12
N SER A 184 -3.27 3.11 11.24
CA SER A 184 -4.69 2.81 11.47
C SER A 184 -5.57 2.90 10.22
N LEU A 185 -6.73 2.22 10.28
CA LEU A 185 -7.81 2.30 9.30
C LEU A 185 -8.99 3.03 9.94
N HIS A 186 -9.43 4.13 9.34
CA HIS A 186 -10.62 4.86 9.77
C HIS A 186 -11.73 4.74 8.74
N GLN A 187 -12.94 4.38 9.19
CA GLN A 187 -14.13 4.29 8.35
C GLN A 187 -15.11 5.40 8.73
N HIS A 188 -15.54 6.21 7.77
CA HIS A 188 -16.56 7.24 7.97
C HIS A 188 -17.84 6.88 7.22
N TRP A 189 -18.98 7.00 7.92
CA TRP A 189 -20.30 6.55 7.50
C TRP A 189 -21.38 7.42 8.16
N LYS A 190 -22.30 7.97 7.36
CA LYS A 190 -23.43 8.81 7.81
C LYS A 190 -24.75 8.04 7.86
N ILE A 191 -24.81 6.91 8.58
CA ILE A 191 -26.06 6.15 8.75
C ILE A 191 -26.68 6.35 10.15
N PHE A 192 -25.97 6.99 11.08
CA PHE A 192 -26.46 7.28 12.44
C PHE A 192 -26.13 8.72 12.90
N GLN A 193 -26.37 9.71 12.05
CA GLN A 193 -26.48 11.12 12.46
C GLN A 193 -27.82 11.67 12.03
#